data_AF-A0A937BEJ1-F1
#
_entry.id   AF-A0A937BEJ1-F1
#
_cell.length_a   1.000
_cell.length_b   1.000
_cell.length_c   1.000
_cell.angle_alpha   90.00
_cell.angle_beta   90.00
_cell.angle_gamma   90.00
#
_symmetry.space_group_name_H-M   'P 1'
#
loop_
_entity.id
_entity.type
_entity.pdbx_description
1 polymer ?
#
loop_
_entity_poly.entity_id
_entity_poly.type
_entity_poly.pdbx_seq_one_letter_code
_entity_poly.pdbx_strand_id
1 'polypeptide(L)'
;MVRSTLFLLLCPLLLLTCKEPSAGTDASTPLTDSIWDGELQFTGQDARFLVCGSSIRYILMGSGLDTVQKLYDSQRSVRGQRMKAWLSGHLEEQHPGQHDTAFIVSRIEHIDATLSCPPRPRAALAGRYSVTIADPMRNREVVLYLQPEGDALMTTSISDTKAPMEQDGTWGVASNGTLDIHWRQLDLHSTYTVTENTLTLFMPKSASGEQSPLVLTRTGPTERAPGTQGQVLAWLAAVSANHGVKFNTDTLSKATPLSDLFRTPEAAGTLRDSAITWLPLRPDQLRTDWPAVSTIGDLIALKRLGDQRGP
;
A
#
# COMPACT_ATOMS: atom_id res chain seq x y z
N MET A 1 -18.72 99.74 25.66
CA MET A 1 -18.00 99.42 26.91
C MET A 1 -17.32 98.07 26.72
N VAL A 2 -16.02 98.08 26.37
CA VAL A 2 -14.87 97.71 27.23
C VAL A 2 -14.57 96.20 27.19
N ARG A 3 -13.45 95.89 26.50
CA ARG A 3 -12.45 94.81 26.71
C ARG A 3 -12.87 93.37 26.39
N SER A 4 -12.05 92.48 25.84
CA SER A 4 -10.66 92.52 25.34
C SER A 4 -10.34 91.13 24.76
N THR A 5 -9.55 91.06 23.69
CA THR A 5 -8.48 90.05 23.38
C THR A 5 -8.81 88.54 23.36
N LEU A 6 -8.23 87.67 22.53
CA LEU A 6 -7.29 87.72 21.40
C LEU A 6 -7.09 86.25 20.96
N PHE A 7 -7.03 86.03 19.65
CA PHE A 7 -6.13 85.08 18.96
C PHE A 7 -6.32 83.54 19.00
N LEU A 8 -6.63 83.06 17.78
CA LEU A 8 -5.82 82.12 16.95
C LEU A 8 -5.97 80.60 17.08
N LEU A 9 -6.32 80.04 15.92
CA LEU A 9 -5.66 78.97 15.16
C LEU A 9 -6.31 77.57 15.08
N LEU A 10 -6.57 77.23 13.81
CA LEU A 10 -6.39 75.93 13.12
C LEU A 10 -7.47 74.83 13.27
N CYS A 11 -8.43 74.89 12.33
CA CYS A 11 -8.88 73.81 11.42
C CYS A 11 -7.99 72.55 11.29
N PRO A 12 -8.48 71.44 10.69
CA PRO A 12 -9.78 70.74 10.75
C PRO A 12 -9.60 69.19 10.86
N LEU A 13 -10.68 68.38 10.92
CA LEU A 13 -10.91 67.16 10.10
C LEU A 13 -11.97 66.21 10.70
N LEU A 14 -13.04 66.00 9.93
CA LEU A 14 -13.61 64.71 9.52
C LEU A 14 -13.60 63.54 10.54
N LEU A 15 -14.73 63.29 11.20
CA LEU A 15 -15.22 61.93 11.50
C LEU A 15 -16.75 61.89 11.38
N LEU A 16 -17.23 61.84 10.13
CA LEU A 16 -18.58 61.42 9.81
C LEU A 16 -18.61 59.89 9.76
N THR A 17 -19.47 59.35 10.61
CA THR A 17 -19.77 57.94 10.83
C THR A 17 -20.21 57.23 9.56
N CYS A 18 -19.44 56.24 9.11
CA CYS A 18 -19.88 55.23 8.15
C CYS A 18 -20.00 53.89 8.90
N LYS A 19 -21.24 53.43 9.04
CA LYS A 19 -21.64 52.21 9.74
C LYS A 19 -21.20 51.01 8.90
N GLU A 20 -20.31 50.18 9.44
CA GLU A 20 -19.82 48.95 8.78
C GLU A 20 -20.96 47.93 8.57
N PRO A 21 -20.98 47.20 7.44
CA PRO A 21 -21.69 45.94 7.37
C PRO A 21 -20.86 44.88 8.09
N SER A 22 -21.49 44.24 9.09
CA SER A 22 -21.01 43.03 9.77
C SER A 22 -20.70 41.93 8.74
N ALA A 23 -19.43 41.81 8.36
CA ALA A 23 -18.92 40.63 7.71
C ALA A 23 -18.90 39.50 8.75
N GLY A 24 -19.86 38.58 8.63
CA GLY A 24 -19.74 37.25 9.22
C GLY A 24 -18.47 36.63 8.68
N THR A 25 -17.43 36.64 9.52
CA THR A 25 -16.21 35.90 9.25
C THR A 25 -16.56 34.45 9.54
N ASP A 26 -17.03 33.73 8.52
CA ASP A 26 -16.80 32.29 8.46
C ASP A 26 -15.27 32.15 8.38
N ALA A 27 -14.63 32.13 9.54
CA ALA A 27 -13.25 31.74 9.66
C ALA A 27 -13.21 30.27 9.25
N SER A 28 -12.93 30.03 7.97
CA SER A 28 -12.54 28.73 7.50
C SER A 28 -11.39 28.27 8.39
N THR A 29 -11.60 27.16 9.08
CA THR A 29 -10.55 26.52 9.87
C THR A 29 -9.32 26.41 8.95
N PRO A 30 -8.14 26.92 9.34
CA PRO A 30 -6.96 26.83 8.48
C PRO A 30 -6.74 25.36 8.11
N LEU A 31 -6.77 25.06 6.82
CA LEU A 31 -6.52 23.72 6.32
C LEU A 31 -5.13 23.32 6.79
N THR A 32 -5.06 22.20 7.52
CA THR A 32 -3.81 21.76 8.13
C THR A 32 -2.95 21.09 7.07
N ASP A 33 -1.78 21.65 6.83
CA ASP A 33 -0.80 21.04 5.94
C ASP A 33 -0.40 19.65 6.43
N SER A 34 -0.25 18.74 5.49
CA SER A 34 0.29 17.41 5.70
C SER A 34 1.42 17.15 4.72
N ILE A 35 2.30 16.20 5.05
CA ILE A 35 3.37 15.78 4.14
C ILE A 35 2.81 14.70 3.21
N TRP A 36 2.95 14.94 1.91
CA TRP A 36 2.58 14.02 0.85
C TRP A 36 3.81 13.61 0.07
N ASP A 37 3.84 12.36 -0.39
CA ASP A 37 4.84 11.91 -1.34
C ASP A 37 4.20 11.50 -2.67
N GLY A 38 4.88 11.87 -3.75
CA GLY A 38 4.35 11.72 -5.09
C GLY A 38 5.39 11.98 -6.15
N GLU A 39 4.97 11.90 -7.40
CA GLU A 39 5.78 12.25 -8.56
C GLU A 39 5.41 13.65 -9.05
N LEU A 40 6.39 14.55 -9.07
CA LEU A 40 6.29 15.87 -9.69
C LEU A 40 6.56 15.77 -11.18
N GLN A 41 5.77 16.53 -11.95
CA GLN A 41 5.97 16.70 -13.38
C GLN A 41 5.68 18.15 -13.77
N PHE A 42 6.66 18.81 -14.41
CA PHE A 42 6.47 20.13 -15.02
C PHE A 42 6.46 20.01 -16.54
N THR A 43 5.36 20.44 -17.18
CA THR A 43 5.20 20.49 -18.64
C THR A 43 4.87 21.91 -19.07
N GLY A 44 5.88 22.74 -19.25
CA GLY A 44 5.68 24.16 -19.59
C GLY A 44 5.24 24.94 -18.36
N GLN A 45 4.02 25.51 -18.39
CA GLN A 45 3.43 26.23 -17.26
C GLN A 45 2.62 25.31 -16.32
N ASP A 46 2.34 24.07 -16.74
CA ASP A 46 1.60 23.11 -15.93
C ASP A 46 2.54 22.41 -14.93
N ALA A 47 2.18 22.46 -13.65
CA ALA A 47 2.79 21.67 -12.59
C ALA A 47 1.79 20.62 -12.10
N ARG A 48 2.20 19.34 -12.08
CA ARG A 48 1.35 18.22 -11.65
C ARG A 48 2.03 17.37 -10.58
N PHE A 49 1.24 16.92 -9.62
CA PHE A 49 1.66 16.05 -8.53
C PHE A 49 0.82 14.78 -8.58
N LEU A 50 1.49 13.66 -8.80
CA LEU A 50 0.88 12.34 -8.85
C LEU A 50 1.14 11.65 -7.52
N VAL A 51 0.12 11.49 -6.69
CA VAL A 51 0.32 10.90 -5.35
C VAL A 51 0.76 9.44 -5.48
N CYS A 52 1.85 9.08 -4.80
CA CYS A 52 2.36 7.70 -4.80
C CYS A 52 1.26 6.73 -4.35
N GLY A 53 1.14 5.58 -5.03
CA GLY A 53 0.08 4.61 -4.71
C GLY A 53 -1.28 4.90 -5.35
N SER A 54 -1.38 5.92 -6.20
CA SER A 54 -2.62 6.30 -6.87
C SER A 54 -2.38 6.71 -8.31
N SER A 55 -3.45 6.70 -9.11
CA SER A 55 -3.48 7.34 -10.42
C SER A 55 -3.94 8.81 -10.36
N ILE A 56 -4.19 9.34 -9.16
CA ILE A 56 -4.74 10.68 -8.95
C ILE A 56 -3.65 11.70 -9.23
N ARG A 57 -4.02 12.74 -9.99
CA ARG A 57 -3.13 13.83 -10.37
C ARG A 57 -3.75 15.13 -9.90
N TYR A 58 -3.00 15.88 -9.11
CA TYR A 58 -3.37 17.21 -8.69
C TYR A 58 -2.59 18.25 -9.48
N ILE A 59 -3.25 19.35 -9.81
CA ILE A 59 -2.57 20.59 -10.22
C ILE A 59 -1.90 21.15 -8.97
N LEU A 60 -0.64 21.59 -9.06
CA LEU A 60 0.02 22.27 -7.94
C LEU A 60 -0.21 23.76 -8.03
N MET A 61 -0.54 24.34 -6.88
CA MET A 61 -0.67 25.78 -6.68
C MET A 61 -0.13 26.17 -5.31
N GLY A 62 -0.11 27.45 -4.98
CA GLY A 62 0.29 27.94 -3.67
C GLY A 62 1.69 28.54 -3.63
N SER A 63 2.03 29.16 -2.50
CA SER A 63 3.26 29.95 -2.34
C SER A 63 4.54 29.13 -2.43
N GLY A 64 4.47 27.82 -2.22
CA GLY A 64 5.62 26.92 -2.34
C GLY A 64 6.03 26.60 -3.78
N LEU A 65 5.17 26.89 -4.77
CA LEU A 65 5.33 26.43 -6.15
C LEU A 65 6.62 26.95 -6.82
N ASP A 66 6.98 28.22 -6.61
CA ASP A 66 8.20 28.81 -7.18
C ASP A 66 9.47 28.08 -6.70
N THR A 67 9.50 27.71 -5.42
CA THR A 67 10.61 26.94 -4.84
C THR A 67 10.65 25.52 -5.38
N VAL A 68 9.48 24.88 -5.51
CA VAL A 68 9.35 23.55 -6.12
C VAL A 68 9.90 23.56 -7.55
N GLN A 69 9.51 24.55 -8.36
CA GLN A 69 9.97 24.66 -9.75
C GLN A 69 11.47 24.88 -9.83
N LYS A 70 12.04 25.79 -9.02
CA LYS A 70 13.50 26.01 -8.97
C LYS A 70 14.27 24.74 -8.63
N LEU A 71 13.80 23.96 -7.64
CA LEU A 71 14.45 22.71 -7.27
C LEU A 71 14.30 21.64 -8.35
N TYR A 72 13.12 21.52 -8.96
CA TYR A 72 12.89 20.63 -10.10
C TYR A 72 13.87 20.92 -11.25
N ASP A 73 13.97 22.19 -11.66
CA ASP A 73 14.87 22.61 -12.75
C ASP A 73 16.37 22.39 -12.39
N SER A 74 16.72 22.50 -11.10
CA SER A 74 18.10 22.28 -10.62
C SER A 74 18.58 20.83 -10.76
N GLN A 75 17.68 19.85 -10.85
CA GLN A 75 18.01 18.43 -11.01
C GLN A 75 18.47 18.06 -12.43
N ARG A 76 18.68 19.05 -13.32
CA ARG A 76 19.09 18.86 -14.73
C ARG A 76 18.18 17.92 -15.51
N SER A 77 16.91 17.90 -15.16
CA SER A 77 15.94 16.99 -15.75
C SER A 77 15.46 17.42 -17.11
N VAL A 78 15.02 16.44 -17.89
CA VAL A 78 14.27 16.71 -19.12
C VAL A 78 12.90 17.28 -18.73
N ARG A 79 12.43 18.31 -19.44
CA ARG A 79 11.06 18.82 -19.24
C ARG A 79 10.05 17.67 -19.39
N GLY A 80 9.09 17.60 -18.48
CA GLY A 80 8.11 16.52 -18.42
C GLY A 80 8.62 15.21 -17.81
N GLN A 81 9.88 15.12 -17.36
CA GLN A 81 10.34 13.99 -16.55
C GLN A 81 9.54 13.92 -15.24
N ARG A 82 9.31 12.71 -14.74
CA ARG A 82 8.73 12.54 -13.40
C ARG A 82 9.84 12.37 -12.38
N MET A 83 9.68 13.01 -11.23
CA MET A 83 10.61 12.88 -10.10
C MET A 83 9.84 12.62 -8.83
N LYS A 84 10.36 11.75 -7.97
CA LYS A 84 9.79 11.61 -6.64
C LYS A 84 10.04 12.88 -5.82
N ALA A 85 9.01 13.34 -5.12
CA ALA A 85 9.09 14.49 -4.24
C ALA A 85 8.22 14.28 -3.00
N TRP A 86 8.60 14.99 -1.95
CA TRP A 86 7.88 15.09 -0.69
C TRP A 86 7.50 16.54 -0.49
N LEU A 87 6.21 16.81 -0.43
CA LEU A 87 5.64 18.16 -0.38
C LEU A 87 4.75 18.31 0.85
N SER A 88 4.85 19.45 1.51
CA SER A 88 3.88 19.86 2.52
C SER A 88 2.81 20.72 1.87
N GLY A 89 1.55 20.43 2.19
CA GLY A 89 0.41 21.15 1.64
C GLY A 89 -0.92 20.53 2.03
N HIS A 90 -1.98 21.05 1.42
CA HIS A 90 -3.35 20.56 1.60
C HIS A 90 -4.11 20.55 0.28
N LEU A 91 -5.25 19.87 0.27
CA LEU A 91 -6.16 19.85 -0.86
C LEU A 91 -7.18 20.99 -0.73
N GLU A 92 -7.40 21.73 -1.81
CA GLU A 92 -8.38 22.81 -1.87
C GLU A 92 -9.21 22.69 -3.16
N GLU A 93 -10.52 22.90 -3.05
CA GLU A 93 -11.40 23.01 -4.23
C GLU A 93 -11.08 24.30 -4.99
N GLN A 94 -10.81 24.18 -6.29
CA GLN A 94 -10.46 25.32 -7.13
C GLN A 94 -11.67 26.20 -7.45
N HIS A 95 -12.84 25.58 -7.61
CA HIS A 95 -14.08 26.28 -7.88
C HIS A 95 -15.19 25.68 -7.01
N PRO A 96 -15.85 26.48 -6.15
CA PRO A 96 -16.94 25.99 -5.30
C PRO A 96 -18.02 25.30 -6.15
N GLY A 97 -18.26 24.02 -5.89
CA GLY A 97 -19.25 23.21 -6.62
C GLY A 97 -18.75 22.55 -7.91
N GLN A 98 -17.48 22.70 -8.28
CA GLN A 98 -16.82 21.83 -9.25
C GLN A 98 -15.88 20.87 -8.50
N HIS A 99 -15.87 19.60 -8.88
CA HIS A 99 -15.02 18.56 -8.27
C HIS A 99 -13.53 18.68 -8.66
N ASP A 100 -13.07 19.88 -8.99
CA ASP A 100 -11.69 20.16 -9.37
C ASP A 100 -10.89 20.54 -8.13
N THR A 101 -10.16 19.57 -7.59
CA THR A 101 -9.30 19.76 -6.42
C THR A 101 -7.85 20.00 -6.85
N ALA A 102 -7.21 21.02 -6.28
CA ALA A 102 -5.77 21.24 -6.44
C ALA A 102 -5.01 20.89 -5.15
N PHE A 103 -3.71 20.66 -5.30
CA PHE A 103 -2.78 20.53 -4.18
C PHE A 103 -2.10 21.88 -3.94
N ILE A 104 -2.44 22.52 -2.84
CA ILE A 104 -1.85 23.79 -2.41
C ILE A 104 -0.55 23.47 -1.68
N VAL A 105 0.58 23.62 -2.37
CA VAL A 105 1.90 23.40 -1.81
C VAL A 105 2.35 24.60 -1.00
N SER A 106 2.67 24.37 0.27
CA SER A 106 3.28 25.36 1.15
C SER A 106 4.79 25.27 1.14
N ARG A 107 5.33 24.04 1.10
CA ARG A 107 6.78 23.77 1.15
C ARG A 107 7.14 22.47 0.45
N ILE A 108 8.37 22.43 -0.07
CA ILE A 108 9.02 21.21 -0.55
C ILE A 108 9.98 20.69 0.51
N GLU A 109 9.80 19.45 0.91
CA GLU A 109 10.67 18.77 1.87
C GLU A 109 11.89 18.19 1.15
N HIS A 110 11.66 17.51 0.03
CA HIS A 110 12.70 16.84 -0.74
C HIS A 110 12.25 16.54 -2.17
N ILE A 111 13.20 16.43 -3.10
CA ILE A 111 12.98 15.96 -4.48
C ILE A 111 14.19 15.15 -4.93
N ASP A 112 13.93 14.06 -5.63
CA ASP A 112 14.95 13.15 -6.15
C ASP A 112 14.56 12.68 -7.56
N ALA A 113 15.40 13.01 -8.54
CA ALA A 113 15.20 12.66 -9.94
C ALA A 113 15.55 11.20 -10.28
N THR A 114 16.24 10.51 -9.37
CA THR A 114 16.64 9.10 -9.53
C THR A 114 15.61 8.12 -8.98
N LEU A 115 14.65 8.63 -8.21
CA LEU A 115 13.61 7.82 -7.56
C LEU A 115 12.28 7.97 -8.28
N SER A 116 11.52 6.87 -8.28
CA SER A 116 10.11 6.83 -8.66
C SER A 116 9.28 6.41 -7.45
N CYS A 117 7.97 6.68 -7.50
CA CYS A 117 7.07 6.18 -6.48
C CYS A 117 7.11 4.64 -6.45
N PRO A 118 7.45 4.00 -5.31
CA PRO A 118 7.25 2.57 -5.19
C PRO A 118 5.75 2.27 -5.26
N PRO A 119 5.34 1.11 -5.80
CA PRO A 119 3.96 0.66 -5.72
C PRO A 119 3.49 0.64 -4.26
N ARG A 120 2.28 1.14 -3.97
CA ARG A 120 1.72 1.13 -2.62
C ARG A 120 0.41 0.35 -2.53
N PRO A 121 0.19 -0.45 -1.48
CA PRO A 121 -1.08 -1.14 -1.28
C PRO A 121 -2.23 -0.14 -1.18
N ARG A 122 -3.37 -0.47 -1.77
CA ARG A 122 -4.62 0.29 -1.63
C ARG A 122 -5.67 -0.56 -0.95
N ALA A 123 -6.09 -0.19 0.26
CA ALA A 123 -7.07 -0.96 1.02
C ALA A 123 -8.36 -1.30 0.23
N ALA A 124 -8.82 -0.41 -0.65
CA ALA A 124 -9.98 -0.64 -1.51
C ALA A 124 -9.82 -1.83 -2.47
N LEU A 125 -8.58 -2.15 -2.88
CA LEU A 125 -8.25 -3.26 -3.77
C LEU A 125 -7.87 -4.55 -3.02
N ALA A 126 -7.62 -4.47 -1.71
CA ALA A 126 -7.38 -5.67 -0.91
C ALA A 126 -8.59 -6.61 -0.97
N GLY A 127 -8.37 -7.89 -1.22
CA GLY A 127 -9.45 -8.82 -1.52
C GLY A 127 -8.99 -10.20 -1.96
N ARG A 128 -9.97 -11.10 -2.09
CA ARG A 128 -9.80 -12.41 -2.72
C ARG A 128 -10.29 -12.32 -4.16
N TYR A 129 -9.45 -12.72 -5.10
CA TYR A 129 -9.72 -12.73 -6.53
C TYR A 129 -9.51 -14.14 -7.07
N SER A 130 -10.37 -14.63 -7.94
CA SER A 130 -10.19 -15.96 -8.53
C SER A 130 -10.56 -16.05 -9.99
N VAL A 131 -10.02 -17.09 -10.64
CA VAL A 131 -10.32 -17.48 -12.01
C VAL A 131 -10.14 -18.99 -12.15
N THR A 132 -11.02 -19.60 -12.94
CA THR A 132 -10.88 -21.01 -13.36
C THR A 132 -10.45 -21.04 -14.80
N ILE A 133 -9.27 -21.61 -15.05
CA ILE A 133 -8.70 -21.77 -16.38
C ILE A 133 -9.04 -23.17 -16.86
N ALA A 134 -9.77 -23.27 -17.97
CA ALA A 134 -10.00 -24.54 -18.64
C ALA A 134 -8.67 -25.05 -19.21
N ASP A 135 -8.26 -26.24 -18.81
CA ASP A 135 -7.08 -26.92 -19.33
C ASP A 135 -7.52 -28.31 -19.83
N PRO A 136 -7.01 -28.77 -21.00
CA PRO A 136 -7.43 -30.04 -21.61
C PRO A 136 -7.33 -31.26 -20.70
N MET A 137 -6.45 -31.22 -19.71
CA MET A 137 -6.25 -32.31 -18.76
C MET A 137 -7.16 -32.17 -17.53
N ARG A 138 -7.16 -31.01 -16.89
CA ARG A 138 -8.00 -30.66 -15.72
C ARG A 138 -8.09 -29.15 -15.55
N ASN A 139 -9.26 -28.65 -15.16
CA ASN A 139 -9.43 -27.25 -14.79
C ASN A 139 -8.42 -26.83 -13.71
N ARG A 140 -7.85 -25.64 -13.87
CA ARG A 140 -6.95 -25.04 -12.89
C ARG A 140 -7.67 -23.88 -12.21
N GLU A 141 -7.74 -23.91 -10.89
CA GLU A 141 -8.22 -22.76 -10.12
C GLU A 141 -7.03 -21.93 -9.68
N VAL A 142 -7.06 -20.63 -9.97
CA VAL A 142 -6.09 -19.65 -9.47
C VAL A 142 -6.84 -18.71 -8.54
N VAL A 143 -6.34 -18.57 -7.31
CA VAL A 143 -6.84 -17.61 -6.33
C VAL A 143 -5.70 -16.69 -5.90
N LEU A 144 -5.96 -15.39 -5.95
CA LEU A 144 -5.06 -14.33 -5.54
C LEU A 144 -5.64 -13.62 -4.32
N TYR A 145 -4.87 -13.58 -3.24
CA TYR A 145 -5.17 -12.82 -2.03
C TYR A 145 -4.28 -11.58 -2.00
N LEU A 146 -4.90 -10.41 -1.96
CA LEU A 146 -4.21 -9.13 -1.79
C LEU A 146 -4.47 -8.61 -0.39
N GLN A 147 -3.45 -8.64 0.47
CA GLN A 147 -3.58 -8.17 1.84
C GLN A 147 -3.47 -6.64 1.93
N PRO A 148 -4.17 -5.97 2.86
CA PRO A 148 -4.13 -4.51 3.00
C PRO A 148 -2.73 -3.94 3.27
N GLU A 149 -1.89 -4.69 3.95
CA GLU A 149 -0.50 -4.35 4.29
C GLU A 149 0.49 -4.49 3.11
N GLY A 150 0.05 -5.05 1.97
CA GLY A 150 0.88 -5.18 0.78
C GLY A 150 1.47 -6.56 0.53
N ASP A 151 1.22 -7.54 1.38
CA ASP A 151 1.52 -8.93 1.05
C ASP A 151 0.50 -9.49 0.04
N ALA A 152 0.99 -10.33 -0.86
CA ALA A 152 0.16 -11.07 -1.81
C ALA A 152 0.42 -12.57 -1.66
N LEU A 153 -0.63 -13.38 -1.84
CA LEU A 153 -0.53 -14.83 -1.96
C LEU A 153 -1.30 -15.28 -3.19
N MET A 154 -0.65 -16.02 -4.08
CA MET A 154 -1.34 -16.75 -5.14
C MET A 154 -1.33 -18.24 -4.83
N THR A 155 -2.50 -18.86 -4.93
CA THR A 155 -2.67 -20.31 -4.82
C THR A 155 -3.17 -20.85 -6.15
N THR A 156 -2.51 -21.88 -6.68
CA THR A 156 -2.93 -22.58 -7.90
C THR A 156 -3.25 -24.04 -7.59
N SER A 157 -4.49 -24.43 -7.81
CA SER A 157 -4.99 -25.79 -7.61
C SER A 157 -5.19 -26.48 -8.97
N ILE A 158 -4.49 -27.59 -9.18
CA ILE A 158 -4.56 -28.39 -10.44
C ILE A 158 -5.34 -29.70 -10.21
N SER A 159 -5.49 -30.14 -8.97
CA SER A 159 -6.26 -31.32 -8.60
C SER A 159 -6.70 -31.26 -7.15
N ASP A 160 -7.88 -31.80 -6.84
CA ASP A 160 -8.43 -31.87 -5.49
C ASP A 160 -7.58 -32.71 -4.51
N THR A 161 -6.69 -33.58 -5.04
CA THR A 161 -5.89 -34.52 -4.24
C THR A 161 -4.49 -34.01 -3.90
N LYS A 162 -4.06 -32.87 -4.44
CA LYS A 162 -2.72 -32.32 -4.18
C LYS A 162 -2.84 -30.96 -3.48
N ALA A 163 -1.89 -30.67 -2.60
CA ALA A 163 -1.79 -29.35 -2.01
C ALA A 163 -1.66 -28.28 -3.12
N PRO A 164 -2.34 -27.13 -2.98
CA PRO A 164 -2.22 -26.05 -3.95
C PRO A 164 -0.78 -25.52 -3.97
N MET A 165 -0.32 -25.12 -5.15
CA MET A 165 0.95 -24.43 -5.27
C MET A 165 0.78 -22.99 -4.76
N GLU A 166 1.63 -22.57 -3.83
CA GLU A 166 1.60 -21.24 -3.23
C GLU A 166 2.78 -20.39 -3.70
N GLN A 167 2.51 -19.13 -4.02
CA GLN A 167 3.52 -18.12 -4.36
C GLN A 167 3.27 -16.86 -3.53
N ASP A 168 4.30 -16.37 -2.84
CA ASP A 168 4.21 -15.14 -2.06
C ASP A 168 4.72 -13.98 -2.90
N GLY A 169 4.07 -12.84 -2.75
CA GLY A 169 4.52 -11.61 -3.35
C GLY A 169 4.32 -10.42 -2.43
N THR A 170 4.80 -9.28 -2.91
CA THR A 170 4.35 -7.97 -2.44
C THR A 170 3.63 -7.28 -3.55
N TRP A 171 2.60 -6.51 -3.23
CA TRP A 171 1.83 -5.78 -4.23
C TRP A 171 1.67 -4.31 -3.88
N GLY A 172 1.40 -3.52 -4.91
CA GLY A 172 0.97 -2.15 -4.75
C GLY A 172 0.46 -1.58 -6.06
N VAL A 173 -0.13 -0.39 -6.01
CA VAL A 173 -0.53 0.36 -7.19
C VAL A 173 0.59 1.33 -7.54
N ALA A 174 1.09 1.23 -8.77
CA ALA A 174 2.07 2.15 -9.31
C ALA A 174 1.43 3.51 -9.67
N SER A 175 2.24 4.54 -9.92
CA SER A 175 1.76 5.91 -10.22
C SER A 175 0.94 6.02 -11.52
N ASN A 176 1.04 5.03 -12.40
CA ASN A 176 0.22 4.90 -13.60
C ASN A 176 -1.16 4.25 -13.33
N GLY A 177 -1.45 3.85 -12.09
CA GLY A 177 -2.70 3.20 -11.69
C GLY A 177 -2.75 1.69 -11.90
N THR A 178 -1.71 1.06 -12.44
CA THR A 178 -1.66 -0.40 -12.56
C THR A 178 -1.29 -1.04 -11.23
N LEU A 179 -1.89 -2.18 -10.94
CA LEU A 179 -1.47 -3.01 -9.82
C LEU A 179 -0.25 -3.82 -10.24
N ASP A 180 0.81 -3.73 -9.47
CA ASP A 180 2.04 -4.48 -9.67
C ASP A 180 2.21 -5.47 -8.51
N ILE A 181 2.56 -6.71 -8.83
CA ILE A 181 2.91 -7.74 -7.85
C ILE A 181 4.32 -8.25 -8.15
N HIS A 182 5.21 -8.15 -7.17
CA HIS A 182 6.52 -8.78 -7.19
C HIS A 182 6.45 -10.15 -6.51
N TRP A 183 6.67 -11.21 -7.28
CA TRP A 183 6.69 -12.59 -6.82
C TRP A 183 8.09 -12.98 -6.34
N ARG A 184 8.25 -13.13 -5.02
CA ARG A 184 9.56 -13.28 -4.39
C ARG A 184 10.31 -14.54 -4.84
N GLN A 185 9.60 -15.65 -5.01
CA GLN A 185 10.22 -16.93 -5.39
C GLN A 185 10.77 -16.93 -6.82
N LEU A 186 10.19 -16.12 -7.72
CA LEU A 186 10.55 -16.09 -9.12
C LEU A 186 11.39 -14.86 -9.50
N ASP A 187 11.44 -13.87 -8.60
CA ASP A 187 11.94 -12.53 -8.88
C ASP A 187 11.30 -11.91 -10.15
N LEU A 188 9.98 -12.06 -10.24
CA LEU A 188 9.19 -11.62 -11.40
C LEU A 188 8.10 -10.64 -10.98
N HIS A 189 7.83 -9.68 -11.86
CA HIS A 189 6.71 -8.75 -11.72
C HIS A 189 5.52 -9.18 -12.58
N SER A 190 4.31 -9.03 -12.04
CA SER A 190 3.05 -9.19 -12.76
C SER A 190 2.25 -7.89 -12.64
N THR A 191 1.95 -7.28 -13.79
CA THR A 191 1.24 -6.01 -13.85
C THR A 191 -0.19 -6.21 -14.35
N TYR A 192 -1.16 -5.71 -13.57
CA TYR A 192 -2.58 -5.85 -13.82
C TYR A 192 -3.22 -4.49 -14.07
N THR A 193 -4.13 -4.43 -15.04
CA THR A 193 -5.10 -3.33 -15.09
C THR A 193 -6.24 -3.62 -14.12
N VAL A 194 -6.63 -2.60 -13.38
CA VAL A 194 -7.58 -2.71 -12.27
C VAL A 194 -8.90 -2.06 -12.66
N THR A 195 -9.99 -2.80 -12.46
CA THR A 195 -11.34 -2.22 -12.32
C THR A 195 -11.87 -2.49 -10.91
N GLU A 196 -13.07 -2.01 -10.58
CA GLU A 196 -13.64 -2.15 -9.23
C GLU A 196 -13.64 -3.61 -8.74
N ASN A 197 -13.98 -4.57 -9.61
CA ASN A 197 -14.11 -5.97 -9.24
C ASN A 197 -13.24 -6.93 -10.07
N THR A 198 -12.40 -6.43 -10.99
CA THR A 198 -11.56 -7.30 -11.82
C THR A 198 -10.10 -6.85 -11.87
N LEU A 199 -9.22 -7.85 -11.93
CA LEU A 199 -7.80 -7.68 -12.21
C LEU A 199 -7.52 -8.38 -13.53
N THR A 200 -7.04 -7.63 -14.51
CA THR A 200 -6.73 -8.17 -15.84
C THR A 200 -5.23 -8.16 -16.07
N LEU A 201 -4.65 -9.35 -16.20
CA LEU A 201 -3.25 -9.54 -16.57
C LEU A 201 -3.16 -9.67 -18.09
N PHE A 202 -2.40 -8.75 -18.70
CA PHE A 202 -2.02 -8.86 -20.10
C PHE A 202 -0.67 -9.58 -20.17
N MET A 203 -0.68 -10.83 -20.62
CA MET A 203 0.57 -11.52 -20.95
C MET A 203 1.09 -10.98 -22.29
N PRO A 204 2.38 -10.64 -22.41
CA PRO A 204 2.96 -10.26 -23.69
C PRO A 204 2.76 -11.40 -24.69
N LYS A 205 2.29 -11.06 -25.90
CA LYS A 205 1.97 -12.05 -26.95
C LYS A 205 3.17 -12.98 -27.17
N SER A 206 3.01 -14.25 -26.80
CA SER A 206 3.84 -15.32 -27.33
C SER A 206 3.65 -15.38 -28.85
N ALA A 207 4.71 -15.73 -29.60
CA ALA A 207 4.75 -15.76 -31.06
C ALA A 207 3.71 -16.72 -31.73
N SER A 208 2.88 -17.42 -30.96
CA SER A 208 2.03 -18.53 -31.43
C SER A 208 0.52 -18.36 -31.19
N GLY A 209 -0.04 -17.14 -31.31
CA GLY A 209 -1.49 -16.94 -31.39
C GLY A 209 -2.13 -16.25 -30.17
N GLU A 210 -3.35 -15.73 -30.38
CA GLU A 210 -4.12 -14.93 -29.42
C GLU A 210 -4.20 -15.55 -28.03
N GLN A 211 -3.48 -14.99 -27.07
CA GLN A 211 -3.75 -15.23 -25.66
C GLN A 211 -4.82 -14.23 -25.21
N SER A 212 -5.97 -14.79 -24.81
CA SER A 212 -6.97 -14.03 -24.08
C SER A 212 -6.37 -13.55 -22.76
N PRO A 213 -6.64 -12.31 -22.33
CA PRO A 213 -6.12 -11.79 -21.07
C PRO A 213 -6.64 -12.64 -19.90
N LEU A 214 -5.81 -12.87 -18.89
CA LEU A 214 -6.24 -13.56 -17.69
C LEU A 214 -7.00 -12.57 -16.81
N VAL A 215 -8.30 -12.80 -16.61
CA VAL A 215 -9.16 -11.94 -15.81
C VAL A 215 -9.48 -12.64 -14.48
N LEU A 216 -8.97 -12.10 -13.37
CA LEU A 216 -9.39 -12.51 -12.04
C LEU A 216 -10.55 -11.65 -11.58
N THR A 217 -11.57 -12.27 -11.02
CA THR A 217 -12.76 -11.58 -10.50
C THR A 217 -12.72 -11.59 -8.97
N ARG A 218 -13.03 -10.46 -8.34
CA ARG A 218 -13.15 -10.36 -6.90
C ARG A 218 -14.30 -11.26 -6.43
N THR A 219 -13.99 -12.18 -5.53
CA THR A 219 -14.96 -13.15 -4.98
C THR A 219 -15.24 -12.94 -3.48
N GLY A 220 -14.50 -12.05 -2.81
CA GLY A 220 -14.75 -11.73 -1.42
C GLY A 220 -13.68 -10.82 -0.80
N PRO A 221 -13.80 -10.53 0.51
CA PRO A 221 -12.72 -9.90 1.25
C PRO A 221 -11.47 -10.80 1.27
N THR A 222 -10.32 -10.20 1.54
CA THR A 222 -9.11 -10.98 1.76
C THR A 222 -9.23 -11.80 3.04
N GLU A 223 -8.77 -13.04 3.00
CA GLU A 223 -8.59 -13.87 4.18
C GLU A 223 -7.25 -13.51 4.82
N ARG A 224 -7.22 -13.22 6.13
CA ARG A 224 -5.99 -12.75 6.81
C ARG A 224 -4.83 -13.74 6.75
N ALA A 225 -5.13 -15.04 6.73
CA ALA A 225 -4.13 -16.08 6.72
C ALA A 225 -4.57 -17.22 5.78
N PRO A 226 -4.53 -17.01 4.46
CA PRO A 226 -4.91 -18.04 3.52
C PRO A 226 -3.80 -19.10 3.42
N GLY A 227 -4.15 -20.27 2.89
CA GLY A 227 -3.18 -21.31 2.55
C GLY A 227 -2.40 -21.84 3.76
N THR A 228 -1.11 -22.11 3.54
CA THR A 228 -0.23 -22.72 4.53
C THR A 228 -0.02 -21.83 5.75
N GLN A 229 -0.06 -20.50 5.58
CA GLN A 229 0.01 -19.57 6.70
C GLN A 229 -1.13 -19.80 7.70
N GLY A 230 -2.38 -19.90 7.21
CA GLY A 230 -3.53 -20.20 8.06
C GLY A 230 -3.42 -21.54 8.77
N GLN A 231 -2.97 -22.57 8.05
CA GLN A 231 -2.75 -23.90 8.63
C GLN A 231 -1.70 -23.89 9.75
N VAL A 232 -0.57 -23.21 9.53
CA VAL A 232 0.48 -23.05 10.54
C VAL A 232 -0.04 -22.28 11.75
N LEU A 233 -0.74 -21.16 11.56
CA LEU A 233 -1.27 -20.37 12.67
C LEU A 233 -2.31 -21.15 13.49
N ALA A 234 -3.20 -21.89 12.82
CA ALA A 234 -4.17 -22.75 13.49
C ALA A 234 -3.51 -23.89 14.28
N TRP A 235 -2.48 -24.53 13.70
CA TRP A 235 -1.70 -25.56 14.37
C TRP A 235 -0.96 -25.00 15.59
N LEU A 236 -0.25 -23.88 15.44
CA LEU A 236 0.46 -23.23 16.54
C LEU A 236 -0.51 -22.88 17.69
N ALA A 237 -1.70 -22.34 17.36
CA ALA A 237 -2.71 -22.00 18.34
C ALA A 237 -3.21 -23.25 19.10
N ALA A 238 -3.41 -24.37 18.40
CA ALA A 238 -3.82 -25.64 19.01
C ALA A 238 -2.74 -26.19 19.95
N VAL A 239 -1.47 -26.18 19.52
CA VAL A 239 -0.34 -26.62 20.37
C VAL A 239 -0.22 -25.74 21.60
N SER A 240 -0.31 -24.41 21.45
CA SER A 240 -0.19 -23.47 22.57
C SER A 240 -1.33 -23.60 23.57
N ALA A 241 -2.57 -23.77 23.08
CA ALA A 241 -3.75 -23.92 23.93
C ALA A 241 -3.66 -25.15 24.84
N ASN A 242 -3.05 -26.24 24.37
CA ASN A 242 -2.81 -27.44 25.17
C ASN A 242 -1.86 -27.21 26.35
N HIS A 243 -1.14 -26.09 26.39
CA HIS A 243 -0.22 -25.68 27.46
C HIS A 243 -0.70 -24.42 28.20
N GLY A 244 -1.99 -24.07 28.09
CA GLY A 244 -2.58 -22.97 28.85
C GLY A 244 -2.19 -21.57 28.34
N VAL A 245 -1.49 -21.48 27.22
CA VAL A 245 -1.18 -20.21 26.56
C VAL A 245 -2.12 -20.04 25.38
N LYS A 246 -2.88 -18.94 25.36
CA LYS A 246 -3.71 -18.57 24.23
C LYS A 246 -3.14 -17.28 23.64
N PHE A 247 -2.80 -17.32 22.36
CA PHE A 247 -2.47 -16.11 21.62
C PHE A 247 -3.54 -15.83 20.58
N ASN A 248 -3.68 -14.55 20.26
CA ASN A 248 -4.56 -14.13 19.19
C ASN A 248 -3.83 -14.27 17.85
N THR A 249 -4.25 -15.22 17.01
CA THR A 249 -3.65 -15.46 15.68
C THR A 249 -3.71 -14.23 14.79
N ASP A 250 -4.68 -13.34 15.03
CA ASP A 250 -4.84 -12.06 14.31
C ASP A 250 -3.72 -11.05 14.54
N THR A 251 -2.88 -11.27 15.55
CA THR A 251 -1.77 -10.37 15.90
C THR A 251 -0.41 -10.90 15.45
N LEU A 252 -0.39 -12.12 14.89
CA LEU A 252 0.84 -12.80 14.51
C LEU A 252 1.19 -12.52 13.05
N SER A 253 2.46 -12.30 12.79
CA SER A 253 3.00 -12.11 11.43
C SER A 253 4.04 -13.17 11.12
N LYS A 254 4.43 -13.27 9.84
CA LYS A 254 5.52 -14.17 9.42
C LYS A 254 6.83 -13.89 10.16
N ALA A 255 7.06 -12.64 10.58
CA ALA A 255 8.25 -12.22 11.31
C ALA A 255 8.19 -12.54 12.81
N THR A 256 7.04 -12.97 13.35
CA THR A 256 6.92 -13.26 14.79
C THR A 256 7.87 -14.40 15.18
N PRO A 257 8.78 -14.19 16.16
CA PRO A 257 9.63 -15.24 16.69
C PRO A 257 8.84 -16.33 17.41
N LEU A 258 9.22 -17.59 17.21
CA LEU A 258 8.59 -18.71 17.94
C LEU A 258 8.90 -18.68 19.43
N SER A 259 10.06 -18.13 19.81
CA SER A 259 10.43 -17.90 21.21
C SER A 259 9.46 -17.00 21.94
N ASP A 260 8.79 -16.08 21.24
CA ASP A 260 7.83 -15.15 21.85
C ASP A 260 6.52 -15.85 22.21
N LEU A 261 6.19 -16.91 21.46
CA LEU A 261 4.99 -17.75 21.64
C LEU A 261 5.25 -18.93 22.60
N PHE A 262 6.43 -19.54 22.53
CA PHE A 262 6.84 -20.71 23.31
C PHE A 262 8.08 -20.38 24.15
N ARG A 263 7.88 -19.56 25.20
CA ARG A 263 8.95 -18.93 26.00
C ARG A 263 9.70 -19.87 26.94
N THR A 264 9.15 -21.05 27.24
CA THR A 264 9.76 -22.01 28.15
C THR A 264 10.40 -23.16 27.39
N PRO A 265 11.46 -23.79 27.91
CA PRO A 265 12.06 -24.98 27.30
C PRO A 265 11.05 -26.13 27.12
N GLU A 266 10.12 -26.28 28.06
CA GLU A 266 9.04 -27.26 27.99
C GLU A 266 8.10 -26.99 26.79
N ALA A 267 7.63 -25.75 26.65
CA ALA A 267 6.75 -25.36 25.55
C ALA A 267 7.45 -25.50 24.18
N ALA A 268 8.74 -25.16 24.11
CA ALA A 268 9.56 -25.37 22.92
C ALA A 268 9.76 -26.86 22.59
N GLY A 269 9.93 -27.70 23.62
CA GLY A 269 9.97 -29.16 23.48
C GLY A 269 8.67 -29.72 22.91
N THR A 270 7.52 -29.31 23.43
CA THR A 270 6.22 -29.76 22.91
C THR A 270 5.95 -29.30 21.49
N LEU A 271 6.31 -28.05 21.15
CA LEU A 271 6.21 -27.59 19.77
C LEU A 271 7.00 -28.49 18.82
N ARG A 272 8.23 -28.86 19.20
CA ARG A 272 9.07 -29.77 18.44
C ARG A 272 8.47 -31.16 18.32
N ASP A 273 7.94 -31.72 19.41
CA ASP A 273 7.33 -33.05 19.41
C ASP A 273 6.07 -33.09 18.53
N SER A 274 5.23 -32.05 18.59
CA SER A 274 4.07 -31.92 17.72
C SER A 274 4.48 -31.81 16.24
N ALA A 275 5.57 -31.09 15.96
CA ALA A 275 6.08 -30.89 14.60
C ALA A 275 6.47 -32.22 13.91
N ILE A 276 6.92 -33.23 14.66
CA ILE A 276 7.25 -34.57 14.14
C ILE A 276 6.06 -35.22 13.43
N THR A 277 4.85 -35.01 13.97
CA THR A 277 3.63 -35.63 13.44
C THR A 277 2.92 -34.76 12.41
N TRP A 278 3.11 -33.45 12.49
CA TRP A 278 2.34 -32.49 11.69
C TRP A 278 3.06 -32.06 10.41
N LEU A 279 4.40 -31.93 10.45
CA LEU A 279 5.18 -31.59 9.27
C LEU A 279 5.32 -32.82 8.37
N PRO A 280 4.98 -32.74 7.08
CA PRO A 280 5.12 -33.85 6.13
C PRO A 280 6.59 -34.00 5.67
N LEU A 281 7.49 -34.17 6.63
CA LEU A 281 8.92 -34.36 6.44
C LEU A 281 9.37 -35.67 7.06
N ARG A 282 10.43 -36.28 6.49
CA ARG A 282 11.04 -37.45 7.11
C ARG A 282 11.70 -37.07 8.44
N PRO A 283 11.71 -37.95 9.45
CA PRO A 283 12.32 -37.64 10.76
C PRO A 283 13.77 -37.12 10.68
N ASP A 284 14.58 -37.65 9.76
CA ASP A 284 15.97 -37.21 9.58
C ASP A 284 16.10 -35.81 8.97
N GLN A 285 15.18 -35.45 8.07
CA GLN A 285 15.09 -34.10 7.51
C GLN A 285 14.65 -33.12 8.58
N LEU A 286 13.60 -33.45 9.33
CA LEU A 286 13.14 -32.62 10.43
C LEU A 286 14.26 -32.37 11.46
N ARG A 287 15.07 -33.39 11.77
CA ARG A 287 16.21 -33.23 12.69
C ARG A 287 17.25 -32.22 12.17
N THR A 288 17.40 -32.12 10.84
CA THR A 288 18.37 -31.24 10.18
C THR A 288 17.84 -29.83 10.00
N ASP A 289 16.57 -29.69 9.63
CA ASP A 289 15.96 -28.41 9.24
C ASP A 289 15.33 -27.68 10.44
N TRP A 290 14.81 -28.41 11.44
CA TRP A 290 14.17 -27.81 12.63
C TRP A 290 15.07 -26.83 13.41
N PRO A 291 16.38 -27.10 13.63
CA PRO A 291 17.23 -26.16 14.36
C PRO A 291 17.36 -24.78 13.71
N ALA A 292 17.09 -24.66 12.41
CA ALA A 292 17.12 -23.39 11.68
C ALA A 292 15.79 -22.60 11.78
N VAL A 293 14.73 -23.20 12.34
CA VAL A 293 13.42 -22.58 12.45
C VAL A 293 13.39 -21.61 13.64
N SER A 294 13.18 -20.33 13.37
CA SER A 294 13.17 -19.27 14.39
C SER A 294 11.89 -18.43 14.41
N THR A 295 11.20 -18.34 13.27
CA THR A 295 10.00 -17.53 13.07
C THR A 295 8.83 -18.35 12.55
N ILE A 296 7.62 -17.77 12.58
CA ILE A 296 6.44 -18.35 11.90
C ILE A 296 6.70 -18.50 10.39
N GLY A 297 7.41 -17.54 9.77
CA GLY A 297 7.81 -17.60 8.37
C GLY A 297 8.64 -18.85 8.05
N ASP A 298 9.59 -19.21 8.92
CA ASP A 298 10.41 -20.40 8.75
C ASP A 298 9.58 -21.69 8.81
N LEU A 299 8.59 -21.76 9.71
CA LEU A 299 7.66 -22.88 9.78
C LEU A 299 6.78 -23.01 8.53
N ILE A 300 6.30 -21.88 7.99
CA ILE A 300 5.53 -21.87 6.74
C ILE A 300 6.39 -22.40 5.60
N ALA A 301 7.64 -21.94 5.49
CA ALA A 301 8.58 -22.43 4.49
C ALA A 301 8.83 -23.94 4.64
N LEU A 302 9.04 -24.40 5.88
CA LEU A 302 9.29 -25.81 6.17
C LEU A 302 8.07 -26.70 5.85
N LYS A 303 6.85 -26.25 6.18
CA LYS A 303 5.61 -26.95 5.85
C LYS A 303 5.41 -27.05 4.34
N ARG A 304 5.59 -25.96 3.60
CA ARG A 304 5.49 -25.94 2.13
C ARG A 304 6.52 -26.87 1.47
N LEU A 305 7.74 -26.90 2.01
CA LEU A 305 8.77 -27.81 1.53
C LEU A 305 8.35 -29.28 1.69
N GLY A 306 7.75 -29.60 2.84
CA GLY A 306 7.16 -30.92 3.08
C GLY A 306 6.00 -31.23 2.13
N ASP A 307 5.08 -30.29 1.92
CA ASP A 307 3.92 -30.49 1.05
C ASP A 307 4.30 -30.70 -0.42
N GLN A 308 5.40 -30.08 -0.88
CA GLN A 308 5.92 -30.28 -2.23
C GLN A 308 6.69 -31.59 -2.40
N ARG A 309 7.23 -32.15 -1.31
CA ARG A 309 8.06 -33.36 -1.29
C ARG A 309 7.35 -34.60 -0.74
N GLY A 310 6.12 -34.42 -0.25
CA GLY A 310 5.28 -35.49 0.26
C GLY A 310 5.09 -36.60 -0.78
N PRO A 311 4.93 -37.85 -0.31
CA PRO A 311 4.84 -39.04 -1.17
C PRO A 311 3.68 -38.97 -2.19
#